data_AF-A0A3C0RW38-F1
#
_entry.id   AF-A0A3C0RW38-F1
#
_cell.length_a   1.000
_cell.length_b   1.000
_cell.length_c   1.000
_cell.angle_alpha   90.00
_cell.angle_beta   90.00
_cell.angle_gamma   90.00
#
_symmetry.space_group_name_H-M   'P 1'
#
loop_
_entity.id
_entity.type
_entity.pdbx_description
1 polymer ?
#
loop_
_entity_poly.entity_id
_entity_poly.type
_entity_poly.pdbx_seq_one_letter_code
_entity_poly.pdbx_strand_id
1 'polypeptide(L)'
;MKTSIIMNRIAKSSLAILVLFMVTSCKDYLNIDQYFDDEFNIDSAYANTRYLEAYMWGAAAMFPDESNTIRSNYTPGPMATDEAINGLTGTGTTNIYYGMDFVTGNITPDFYGGLNQWGKYYKIIRKANNVLKNIDVPKDMSYADRNRIEGYTRFIRAYAYYNLIIDFGPPILLGDEVVNTNEDIAYYDRPRATYDEAMEYICGEFEKAAVQLPVDVSLLDFGKPTKGAAFALIARLRLIHASPLFNGGPVAASYFGSWIRKTDGTHYVSQQYDEKRWAVAAAAAKRVMDMGRYKLYTVPADERTPTLPAGVTSDPNFYGSFPNGAADIDAFRSYSDVFTGEAVASINPEYIWGRNTEYFRTDLNQGAFPPTLGGWGRFSVTQKVVDAYLMDDGRTKEEARGDTYFEAVADLPAGGTFGDLFTAQPRKFSGYPLNAGIFKMYANREMRFYASIGFNGAVWQALSSTTLNTHTAKYFYQEPDGRGGVSASSPNYPLTGYVIKKWVNPFDAISGTGARMMPKAYPIIRYAEILLSYAEALNNLTGSHTVQLGDKTYTVSRDESEIKDSFNAVRYRAGLPGLS
;
A
#
# COMPACT_ATOMS: atom_id res chain seq x y z
N MET A 1 -64.77 9.84 1.99
CA MET A 1 -63.95 10.73 2.84
C MET A 1 -63.15 10.02 3.95
N LYS A 2 -63.66 8.96 4.61
CA LYS A 2 -62.94 8.30 5.72
C LYS A 2 -61.69 7.50 5.30
N THR A 3 -61.66 6.91 4.10
CA THR A 3 -60.54 6.06 3.62
C THR A 3 -59.27 6.85 3.27
N SER A 4 -59.41 8.07 2.75
CA SER A 4 -58.28 8.95 2.40
C SER A 4 -57.52 9.47 3.63
N ILE A 5 -58.23 9.73 4.74
CA ILE A 5 -57.62 10.21 5.99
C ILE A 5 -56.78 9.10 6.65
N ILE A 6 -57.20 7.84 6.55
CA ILE A 6 -56.49 6.68 7.11
C ILE A 6 -55.21 6.40 6.30
N MET A 7 -55.27 6.41 4.97
CA MET A 7 -54.08 6.27 4.11
C MET A 7 -53.05 7.37 4.34
N ASN A 8 -53.48 8.62 4.54
CA ASN A 8 -52.55 9.72 4.83
C ASN A 8 -51.90 9.63 6.21
N ARG A 9 -52.59 9.03 7.19
CA ARG A 9 -52.00 8.76 8.52
C ARG A 9 -51.02 7.59 8.47
N ILE A 10 -51.34 6.52 7.75
CA ILE A 10 -50.44 5.38 7.54
C ILE A 10 -49.19 5.81 6.76
N ALA A 11 -49.33 6.59 5.69
CA ALA A 11 -48.17 7.11 4.94
C ALA A 11 -47.26 8.01 5.80
N LYS A 12 -47.84 8.86 6.66
CA LYS A 12 -47.07 9.70 7.60
C LYS A 12 -46.39 8.88 8.71
N SER A 13 -47.05 7.83 9.21
CA SER A 13 -46.45 6.93 10.20
C SER A 13 -45.34 6.06 9.60
N SER A 14 -45.50 5.57 8.37
CA SER A 14 -44.45 4.83 7.65
C SER A 14 -43.26 5.71 7.31
N LEU A 15 -43.49 6.98 6.95
CA LEU A 15 -42.41 7.95 6.72
C LEU A 15 -41.67 8.30 8.02
N ALA A 16 -42.38 8.44 9.14
CA ALA A 16 -41.77 8.67 10.46
C ALA A 16 -40.94 7.46 10.93
N ILE A 17 -41.39 6.23 10.66
CA ILE A 17 -40.64 5.01 10.98
C ILE A 17 -39.42 4.85 10.06
N LEU A 18 -39.52 5.21 8.78
CA LEU A 18 -38.36 5.22 7.86
C LEU A 18 -37.31 6.26 8.28
N VAL A 19 -37.74 7.41 8.79
CA VAL A 19 -36.83 8.45 9.33
C VAL A 19 -36.18 8.01 10.64
N LEU A 20 -36.87 7.24 11.49
CA LEU A 20 -36.29 6.68 12.73
C LEU A 20 -35.25 5.57 12.48
N PHE A 21 -35.33 4.82 11.37
CA PHE A 21 -34.33 3.80 11.01
C PHE A 21 -33.12 4.35 10.25
N MET A 22 -33.14 5.62 9.81
CA MET A 22 -31.98 6.27 9.18
C MET A 22 -30.95 6.82 10.17
N VAL A 23 -31.14 6.65 11.49
CA VAL A 23 -30.26 7.21 12.53
C VAL A 23 -29.44 6.18 13.31
N THR A 24 -29.42 4.91 12.93
CA THR A 24 -28.51 3.92 13.52
C THR A 24 -27.33 3.65 12.60
N SER A 25 -26.44 4.64 12.50
CA SER A 25 -25.09 4.47 11.96
C SER A 25 -24.13 4.91 13.06
N CYS A 26 -23.30 4.00 13.55
CA CYS A 26 -22.25 4.28 14.54
C CYS A 26 -21.10 5.12 13.94
N LYS A 27 -21.42 6.22 13.24
CA LYS A 27 -20.46 7.27 12.85
C LYS A 27 -20.27 8.31 13.96
N ASP A 28 -21.27 8.52 14.81
CA ASP A 28 -21.26 9.59 15.82
C ASP A 28 -20.40 9.28 17.06
N TYR A 29 -19.85 8.06 17.18
CA TYR A 29 -18.90 7.75 18.27
C TYR A 29 -17.46 8.21 17.97
N LEU A 30 -17.14 8.46 16.69
CA LEU A 30 -15.79 8.84 16.23
C LEU A 30 -15.72 10.26 15.69
N ASN A 31 -16.86 10.88 15.35
CA ASN A 31 -16.89 12.23 14.79
C ASN A 31 -17.15 13.27 15.88
N ILE A 32 -16.11 13.57 16.66
CA ILE A 32 -16.17 14.50 17.79
C ILE A 32 -15.98 15.96 17.32
N ASP A 33 -15.85 16.21 16.01
CA ASP A 33 -15.75 17.59 15.50
C ASP A 33 -16.98 18.44 15.87
N GLN A 34 -18.18 17.84 16.00
CA GLN A 34 -19.39 18.52 16.51
C GLN A 34 -19.39 18.80 18.03
N TYR A 35 -18.47 18.21 18.81
CA TYR A 35 -18.31 18.52 20.23
C TYR A 35 -17.28 19.63 20.50
N PHE A 36 -16.59 20.09 19.46
CA PHE A 36 -15.56 21.13 19.55
C PHE A 36 -15.91 22.38 18.72
N ASP A 37 -17.19 22.58 18.38
CA ASP A 37 -17.69 23.83 17.82
C ASP A 37 -17.53 24.96 18.86
N ASP A 38 -16.64 25.90 18.55
CA ASP A 38 -16.46 27.32 18.95
C ASP A 38 -16.73 27.81 20.40
N GLU A 39 -17.10 26.96 21.35
CA GLU A 39 -17.36 27.39 22.74
C GLU A 39 -16.92 26.36 23.81
N PHE A 40 -16.00 25.45 23.47
CA PHE A 40 -15.33 24.56 24.43
C PHE A 40 -13.86 24.94 24.62
N ASN A 41 -13.47 25.27 25.86
CA ASN A 41 -12.07 25.49 26.22
C ASN A 41 -11.27 24.19 25.95
N ILE A 42 -10.19 24.29 25.17
CA ILE A 42 -9.26 23.18 24.88
C ILE A 42 -8.77 22.46 26.14
N ASP A 43 -8.72 23.16 27.29
CA ASP A 43 -8.39 22.57 28.58
C ASP A 43 -9.36 21.45 28.99
N SER A 44 -10.61 21.51 28.54
CA SER A 44 -11.63 20.46 28.77
C SER A 44 -11.25 19.14 28.11
N ALA A 45 -10.49 19.18 27.00
CA ALA A 45 -9.99 17.98 26.35
C ALA A 45 -8.98 17.24 27.24
N TYR A 46 -8.40 17.90 28.25
CA TYR A 46 -7.42 17.32 29.18
C TYR A 46 -8.00 17.04 30.56
N ALA A 47 -9.30 17.25 30.76
CA ALA A 47 -9.94 17.15 32.08
C ALA A 47 -10.00 15.72 32.64
N ASN A 48 -10.09 14.71 31.76
CA ASN A 48 -10.07 13.30 32.14
C ASN A 48 -9.43 12.44 31.05
N THR A 49 -9.11 11.20 31.41
CA THR A 49 -8.37 10.25 30.55
C THR A 49 -9.11 9.99 29.24
N ARG A 50 -10.44 9.85 29.29
CA ARG A 50 -11.26 9.58 28.09
C ARG A 50 -11.19 10.74 27.09
N TYR A 51 -11.26 11.98 27.54
CA TYR A 51 -11.21 13.14 26.66
C TYR A 51 -9.82 13.35 26.06
N LEU A 52 -8.76 13.11 26.84
CA LEU A 52 -7.40 13.18 26.35
C LEU A 52 -7.15 12.12 25.26
N GLU A 53 -7.59 10.88 25.52
CA GLU A 53 -7.48 9.79 24.55
C GLU A 53 -8.31 10.06 23.29
N ALA A 54 -9.52 10.61 23.43
CA ALA A 54 -10.35 11.01 22.30
C ALA A 54 -9.68 12.10 21.46
N TYR A 55 -9.04 13.09 22.10
CA TYR A 55 -8.31 14.15 21.40
C TYR A 55 -7.09 13.61 20.65
N MET A 56 -6.37 12.64 21.24
CA MET A 56 -5.29 11.90 20.58
C MET A 56 -5.79 11.16 19.33
N TRP A 57 -6.86 10.38 19.44
CA TRP A 57 -7.43 9.68 18.28
C TRP A 57 -8.01 10.63 17.24
N GLY A 58 -8.52 11.80 17.65
CA GLY A 58 -8.89 12.88 16.75
C GLY A 58 -7.71 13.44 15.94
N ALA A 59 -6.48 13.37 16.45
CA ALA A 59 -5.28 13.68 15.66
C ALA A 59 -4.99 12.58 14.63
N ALA A 60 -5.14 11.30 14.99
CA ALA A 60 -4.96 10.19 14.06
C ALA A 60 -6.02 10.18 12.94
N ALA A 61 -7.27 10.55 13.24
CA ALA A 61 -8.35 10.62 12.26
C ALA A 61 -8.11 11.65 11.14
N MET A 62 -7.17 12.57 11.34
CA MET A 62 -6.77 13.54 10.32
C MET A 62 -5.82 12.95 9.27
N PHE A 63 -5.26 11.74 9.45
CA PHE A 63 -4.50 11.12 8.37
C PHE A 63 -5.41 10.79 7.17
N PRO A 64 -4.95 11.02 5.93
CA PRO A 64 -5.65 10.51 4.76
C PRO A 64 -5.65 8.96 4.75
N ASP A 65 -6.53 8.34 3.96
CA ASP A 65 -6.54 6.88 3.81
C ASP A 65 -5.39 6.41 2.91
N GLU A 66 -4.45 5.65 3.46
CA GLU A 66 -3.22 5.20 2.80
C GLU A 66 -3.42 4.38 1.52
N SER A 67 -4.62 3.85 1.32
CA SER A 67 -4.97 3.13 0.10
C SER A 67 -5.35 4.05 -1.07
N ASN A 68 -5.66 5.33 -0.82
CA ASN A 68 -6.06 6.32 -1.84
C ASN A 68 -4.86 6.73 -2.70
N THR A 69 -4.43 5.86 -3.60
CA THR A 69 -3.17 6.03 -4.36
C THR A 69 -3.39 6.44 -5.82
N ILE A 70 -4.59 6.25 -6.38
CA ILE A 70 -4.87 6.54 -7.80
C ILE A 70 -5.86 7.69 -7.96
N ARG A 71 -6.97 7.66 -7.21
CA ARG A 71 -8.06 8.64 -7.27
C ARG A 71 -8.24 9.31 -5.91
N SER A 72 -8.44 10.62 -5.92
CA SER A 72 -8.42 11.48 -4.72
C SER A 72 -7.18 11.24 -3.86
N ASN A 73 -6.06 10.98 -4.55
CA ASN A 73 -4.79 10.64 -3.93
C ASN A 73 -4.14 11.86 -3.28
N TYR A 74 -3.35 11.60 -2.25
CA TYR A 74 -2.67 12.66 -1.48
C TYR A 74 -1.15 12.56 -1.54
N THR A 75 -0.65 11.55 -2.24
CA THR A 75 0.74 11.31 -2.65
C THR A 75 0.73 11.04 -4.16
N PRO A 76 1.80 11.33 -4.94
CA PRO A 76 1.79 11.14 -6.40
C PRO A 76 1.34 9.73 -6.84
N GLY A 77 1.71 8.70 -6.08
CA GLY A 77 1.20 7.33 -6.27
C GLY A 77 1.65 6.67 -7.58
N PRO A 78 1.10 5.48 -7.93
CA PRO A 78 1.52 4.70 -9.10
C PRO A 78 1.18 5.35 -10.44
N MET A 79 0.30 6.36 -10.46
CA MET A 79 0.02 7.15 -11.68
C MET A 79 1.13 8.16 -11.98
N ALA A 80 2.05 8.37 -11.03
CA ALA A 80 3.23 9.20 -11.21
C ALA A 80 4.52 8.38 -11.38
N THR A 81 4.40 7.07 -11.60
CA THR A 81 5.52 6.16 -11.86
C THR A 81 5.36 5.52 -13.24
N ASP A 82 6.25 4.59 -13.58
CA ASP A 82 6.14 3.75 -14.77
C ASP A 82 5.20 2.55 -14.57
N GLU A 83 4.48 2.46 -13.45
CA GLU A 83 3.60 1.33 -13.16
C GLU A 83 2.22 1.43 -13.83
N ALA A 84 1.62 2.63 -13.82
CA ALA A 84 0.23 2.80 -14.22
C ALA A 84 -0.06 4.11 -14.95
N ILE A 85 -1.13 4.10 -15.74
CA ILE A 85 -1.68 5.26 -16.44
C ILE A 85 -3.20 5.14 -16.56
N ASN A 86 -3.95 6.25 -16.55
CA ASN A 86 -5.40 6.21 -16.77
C ASN A 86 -5.92 7.21 -17.81
N GLY A 87 -5.04 8.03 -18.39
CA GLY A 87 -5.38 8.99 -19.45
C GLY A 87 -6.24 10.18 -19.02
N LEU A 88 -6.57 10.32 -17.72
CA LEU A 88 -7.38 11.41 -17.19
C LEU A 88 -6.54 12.35 -16.34
N THR A 89 -6.56 13.62 -16.72
CA THR A 89 -6.06 14.75 -15.93
C THR A 89 -7.25 15.64 -15.55
N GLY A 90 -7.09 16.45 -14.52
CA GLY A 90 -8.08 17.46 -14.16
C GLY A 90 -7.70 18.85 -14.64
N THR A 91 -8.67 19.76 -14.69
CA THR A 91 -8.44 21.23 -14.70
C THR A 91 -9.06 21.83 -13.44
N GLY A 92 -8.28 22.57 -12.65
CA GLY A 92 -8.79 23.32 -11.49
C GLY A 92 -9.18 22.47 -10.27
N THR A 93 -10.07 23.01 -9.43
CA THR A 93 -10.41 22.51 -8.08
C THR A 93 -11.28 21.25 -8.04
N THR A 94 -11.82 20.79 -9.17
CA THR A 94 -12.58 19.52 -9.29
C THR A 94 -11.71 18.33 -9.63
N ASN A 95 -10.39 18.53 -9.71
CA ASN A 95 -9.40 17.51 -10.01
C ASN A 95 -9.29 16.47 -8.87
N ILE A 96 -9.15 15.20 -9.23
CA ILE A 96 -9.02 14.05 -8.33
C ILE A 96 -7.99 13.01 -8.82
N TYR A 97 -7.16 13.32 -9.82
CA TYR A 97 -6.12 12.41 -10.34
C TYR A 97 -4.74 13.06 -10.27
N TYR A 98 -4.37 13.52 -9.07
CA TYR A 98 -3.19 14.37 -8.88
C TYR A 98 -1.87 13.69 -9.24
N GLY A 99 -1.82 12.35 -9.29
CA GLY A 99 -0.65 11.63 -9.80
C GLY A 99 -0.41 11.84 -11.29
N MET A 100 -1.48 11.81 -12.09
CA MET A 100 -1.41 12.12 -13.51
C MET A 100 -1.03 13.59 -13.74
N ASP A 101 -1.58 14.51 -12.94
CA ASP A 101 -1.24 15.93 -13.03
C ASP A 101 0.22 16.21 -12.66
N PHE A 102 0.79 15.43 -11.74
CA PHE A 102 2.19 15.54 -11.40
C PHE A 102 3.08 15.24 -12.62
N VAL A 103 2.82 14.14 -13.33
CA VAL A 103 3.63 13.75 -14.51
C VAL A 103 3.33 14.57 -15.77
N THR A 104 2.16 15.18 -15.89
CA THR A 104 1.83 16.08 -17.01
C THR A 104 2.22 17.54 -16.76
N GLY A 105 2.84 17.86 -15.62
CA GLY A 105 3.31 19.21 -15.30
C GLY A 105 2.20 20.19 -14.86
N ASN A 106 1.05 19.68 -14.43
CA ASN A 106 -0.07 20.48 -13.91
C ASN A 106 0.05 20.78 -12.40
N ILE A 107 0.95 20.09 -11.69
CA ILE A 107 1.30 20.40 -10.30
C ILE A 107 2.41 21.45 -10.28
N THR A 108 2.18 22.57 -9.60
CA THR A 108 3.11 23.72 -9.52
C THR A 108 3.29 24.16 -8.07
N PRO A 109 4.29 25.02 -7.75
CA PRO A 109 4.43 25.58 -6.41
C PRO A 109 3.19 26.30 -5.89
N ASP A 110 2.37 26.86 -6.78
CA ASP A 110 1.13 27.56 -6.45
C ASP A 110 -0.09 26.61 -6.41
N PHE A 111 0.03 25.39 -6.95
CA PHE A 111 -1.06 24.42 -7.03
C PHE A 111 -0.59 22.98 -6.83
N TYR A 112 -0.79 22.49 -5.60
CA TYR A 112 -0.53 21.09 -5.22
C TYR A 112 -1.80 20.22 -5.20
N GLY A 113 -2.99 20.81 -5.29
CA GLY A 113 -4.25 20.08 -5.17
C GLY A 113 -4.32 19.21 -3.91
N GLY A 114 -4.75 17.97 -4.06
CA GLY A 114 -4.84 16.98 -2.98
C GLY A 114 -3.49 16.52 -2.44
N LEU A 115 -2.38 16.82 -3.13
CA LEU A 115 -1.04 16.51 -2.65
C LEU A 115 -0.58 17.47 -1.53
N ASN A 116 -1.28 18.58 -1.30
CA ASN A 116 -0.92 19.56 -0.26
C ASN A 116 -1.28 19.08 1.16
N GLN A 117 -0.53 18.11 1.68
CA GLN A 117 -0.74 17.58 3.02
C GLN A 117 0.12 18.25 4.10
N TRP A 118 1.07 19.11 3.72
CA TRP A 118 2.02 19.76 4.64
C TRP A 118 1.33 20.37 5.86
N GLY A 119 0.40 21.31 5.63
CA GLY A 119 -0.31 21.98 6.72
C GLY A 119 -1.16 21.02 7.58
N LYS A 120 -1.70 19.95 6.99
CA LYS A 120 -2.48 18.93 7.71
C LYS A 120 -1.60 18.16 8.68
N TYR A 121 -0.41 17.74 8.25
CA TYR A 121 0.53 17.02 9.10
C TYR A 121 1.05 17.89 10.27
N TYR A 122 1.29 19.19 10.08
CA TYR A 122 1.64 20.08 11.21
C TYR A 122 0.48 20.30 12.19
N LYS A 123 -0.77 20.27 11.74
CA LYS A 123 -1.92 20.26 12.66
C LYS A 123 -1.94 18.99 13.52
N ILE A 124 -1.63 17.83 12.94
CA ILE A 124 -1.50 16.56 13.68
C ILE A 124 -0.36 16.65 14.70
N ILE A 125 0.81 17.13 14.29
CA ILE A 125 1.97 17.33 15.17
C ILE A 125 1.61 18.25 16.34
N ARG A 126 0.93 19.37 16.06
CA ARG A 126 0.45 20.29 17.10
C ARG A 126 -0.51 19.60 18.09
N LYS A 127 -1.47 18.81 17.61
CA LYS A 127 -2.39 18.08 18.48
C LYS A 127 -1.63 17.08 19.36
N ALA A 128 -0.68 16.35 18.78
CA ALA A 128 0.17 15.41 19.52
C ALA A 128 1.01 16.12 20.59
N ASN A 129 1.63 17.25 20.28
CA ASN A 129 2.40 18.03 21.25
C ASN A 129 1.52 18.55 22.40
N ASN A 130 0.29 18.94 22.10
CA ASN A 130 -0.69 19.32 23.12
C ASN A 130 -1.07 18.15 24.04
N VAL A 131 -1.26 16.94 23.50
CA VAL A 131 -1.51 15.73 24.30
C VAL A 131 -0.31 15.45 25.21
N LEU A 132 0.91 15.44 24.66
CA LEU A 132 2.13 15.16 25.44
C LEU A 132 2.36 16.19 26.55
N LYS A 133 2.13 17.48 26.27
CA LYS A 133 2.26 18.56 27.26
C LYS A 133 1.28 18.42 28.43
N ASN A 134 0.07 17.91 28.17
CA ASN A 134 -1.02 17.84 29.15
C ASN A 134 -1.32 16.41 29.63
N ILE A 135 -0.46 15.44 29.32
CA ILE A 135 -0.73 14.02 29.60
C ILE A 135 -0.90 13.72 31.10
N ASP A 136 -0.31 14.54 31.96
CA ASP A 136 -0.35 14.40 33.42
C ASP A 136 -1.45 15.25 34.10
N VAL A 137 -2.30 15.90 33.31
CA VAL A 137 -3.43 16.70 33.83
C VAL A 137 -4.56 15.81 34.37
N PRO A 138 -5.08 14.80 33.62
CA PRO A 138 -6.12 13.92 34.10
C PRO A 138 -5.75 13.23 35.42
N LYS A 139 -6.61 13.34 36.44
CA LYS A 139 -6.40 12.70 37.75
C LYS A 139 -6.91 11.27 37.83
N ASP A 140 -7.73 10.86 36.86
CA ASP A 140 -8.32 9.52 36.76
C ASP A 140 -7.45 8.52 35.96
N MET A 141 -6.27 8.95 35.48
CA MET A 141 -5.42 8.15 34.60
C MET A 141 -4.58 7.14 35.35
N SER A 142 -4.62 5.88 34.91
CA SER A 142 -3.69 4.85 35.38
C SER A 142 -2.30 5.03 34.75
N TYR A 143 -1.24 4.57 35.41
CA TYR A 143 0.10 4.55 34.81
C TYR A 143 0.16 3.76 33.48
N ALA A 144 -0.63 2.69 33.37
CA ALA A 144 -0.71 1.90 32.16
C ALA A 144 -1.35 2.68 31.00
N ASP A 145 -2.46 3.40 31.28
CA ASP A 145 -3.12 4.25 30.28
C ASP A 145 -2.25 5.43 29.88
N ARG A 146 -1.57 6.05 30.84
CA ARG A 146 -0.61 7.13 30.57
C ARG A 146 0.46 6.69 29.57
N ASN A 147 1.11 5.56 29.83
CA ASN A 147 2.15 5.03 28.96
C ASN A 147 1.60 4.65 27.57
N ARG A 148 0.42 4.01 27.53
CA ARG A 148 -0.26 3.65 26.28
C ARG A 148 -0.61 4.88 25.43
N ILE A 149 -1.18 5.91 26.04
CA ILE A 149 -1.52 7.19 25.38
C ILE A 149 -0.24 7.88 24.90
N GLU A 150 0.82 7.89 25.71
CA GLU A 150 2.11 8.44 25.30
C GLU A 150 2.67 7.71 24.06
N GLY A 151 2.65 6.37 24.07
CA GLY A 151 3.11 5.53 22.97
C GLY A 151 2.37 5.80 21.67
N TYR A 152 1.04 5.80 21.69
CA TYR A 152 0.22 6.12 20.52
C TYR A 152 0.42 7.57 20.06
N THR A 153 0.49 8.53 20.99
CA THR A 153 0.69 9.95 20.64
C THR A 153 2.03 10.18 19.95
N ARG A 154 3.11 9.57 20.47
CA ARG A 154 4.44 9.64 19.83
C ARG A 154 4.44 8.98 18.47
N PHE A 155 3.78 7.82 18.32
CA PHE A 155 3.62 7.18 17.00
C PHE A 155 2.88 8.07 16.01
N ILE A 156 1.76 8.68 16.41
CA ILE A 156 0.97 9.60 15.58
C ILE A 156 1.85 10.77 15.11
N ARG A 157 2.63 11.37 16.02
CA ARG A 157 3.56 12.46 15.68
C ARG A 157 4.66 11.99 14.72
N ALA A 158 5.30 10.87 15.03
CA ALA A 158 6.34 10.28 14.19
C ALA A 158 5.80 9.93 12.80
N TYR A 159 4.56 9.43 12.70
CA TYR A 159 3.91 9.10 11.44
C TYR A 159 3.54 10.35 10.62
N ALA A 160 3.18 11.46 11.26
CA ALA A 160 3.03 12.74 10.55
C ALA A 160 4.35 13.23 9.96
N TYR A 161 5.44 13.13 10.72
CA TYR A 161 6.77 13.45 10.19
C TYR A 161 7.27 12.46 9.14
N TYR A 162 6.94 11.16 9.27
CA TYR A 162 7.20 10.15 8.25
C TYR A 162 6.57 10.55 6.91
N ASN A 163 5.30 10.95 6.91
CA ASN A 163 4.66 11.37 5.65
C ASN A 163 5.27 12.67 5.11
N LEU A 164 5.66 13.61 5.99
CA LEU A 164 6.38 14.82 5.56
C LEU A 164 7.71 14.50 4.87
N ILE A 165 8.53 13.61 5.45
CA ILE A 165 9.85 13.29 4.88
C ILE A 165 9.76 12.51 3.57
N ILE A 166 8.76 11.63 3.45
CA ILE A 166 8.53 10.82 2.24
C ILE A 166 8.02 11.68 1.08
N ASP A 167 7.05 12.56 1.32
CA ASP A 167 6.41 13.34 0.24
C ASP A 167 7.15 14.66 -0.08
N PHE A 168 7.82 15.29 0.92
CA PHE A 168 8.36 16.66 0.79
C PHE A 168 9.85 16.80 1.11
N GLY A 169 10.52 15.73 1.52
CA GLY A 169 11.89 15.79 2.04
C GLY A 169 11.94 16.42 3.44
N PRO A 170 13.08 17.00 3.86
CA PRO A 170 13.29 17.38 5.25
C PRO A 170 12.23 18.40 5.75
N PRO A 171 11.56 18.11 6.89
CA PRO A 171 10.56 18.98 7.51
C PRO A 171 11.18 20.00 8.47
N ILE A 172 10.33 20.85 9.06
CA ILE A 172 10.64 21.68 10.23
C ILE A 172 10.38 20.83 11.49
N LEU A 173 11.41 20.64 12.30
CA LEU A 173 11.30 19.88 13.54
C LEU A 173 10.88 20.79 14.68
N LEU A 174 9.77 20.46 15.35
CA LEU A 174 9.22 21.24 16.46
C LEU A 174 9.53 20.61 17.83
N GLY A 175 10.00 19.35 17.86
CA GLY A 175 10.13 18.63 19.11
C GLY A 175 8.80 18.59 19.87
N ASP A 176 8.85 18.90 21.16
CA ASP A 176 7.70 18.98 22.05
C ASP A 176 7.07 20.39 22.10
N GLU A 177 7.53 21.33 21.27
CA GLU A 177 7.02 22.71 21.28
C GLU A 177 5.57 22.78 20.75
N VAL A 178 4.70 23.42 21.53
CA VAL A 178 3.37 23.86 21.05
C VAL A 178 3.49 25.30 20.58
N VAL A 179 3.68 25.50 19.28
CA VAL A 179 3.89 26.81 18.63
C VAL A 179 2.76 27.79 18.97
N ASN A 180 3.01 29.04 19.35
CA ASN A 180 1.90 29.98 19.60
C ASN A 180 1.23 30.42 18.28
N THR A 181 -0.03 30.86 18.30
CA THR A 181 -0.78 31.26 17.10
C THR A 181 -0.91 32.77 16.93
N ASN A 182 -0.37 33.56 17.87
CA ASN A 182 -0.47 35.02 17.89
C ASN A 182 0.89 35.70 18.09
N GLU A 183 1.88 35.25 17.32
CA GLU A 183 3.23 35.83 17.29
C GLU A 183 3.48 36.58 15.98
N ASP A 184 4.62 37.25 15.88
CA ASP A 184 5.07 37.92 14.66
C ASP A 184 5.59 36.94 13.59
N ILE A 185 5.82 37.43 12.36
CA ILE A 185 6.30 36.60 11.24
C ILE A 185 7.68 35.99 11.55
N ALA A 186 8.54 36.72 12.26
CA ALA A 186 9.89 36.27 12.60
C ALA A 186 9.86 35.01 13.49
N TYR A 187 8.89 34.88 14.39
CA TYR A 187 8.69 33.68 15.20
C TYR A 187 8.35 32.43 14.37
N TYR A 188 7.65 32.60 13.25
CA TYR A 188 7.27 31.50 12.35
C TYR A 188 8.32 31.18 11.28
N ASP A 189 9.29 32.07 11.06
CA ASP A 189 10.38 31.88 10.10
C ASP A 189 11.39 30.86 10.64
N ARG A 190 11.09 29.58 10.41
CA ARG A 190 11.86 28.44 10.92
C ARG A 190 12.48 27.66 9.76
N PRO A 191 13.80 27.39 9.81
CA PRO A 191 14.43 26.61 8.77
C PRO A 191 13.96 25.14 8.82
N ARG A 192 13.99 24.49 7.67
CA ARG A 192 13.89 23.03 7.61
C ARG A 192 15.12 22.41 8.27
N ALA A 193 14.94 21.22 8.83
CA ALA A 193 16.03 20.36 9.22
C ALA A 193 16.82 19.89 7.99
N THR A 194 17.99 19.29 8.19
CA THR A 194 18.60 18.44 7.17
C THR A 194 17.86 17.09 7.11
N TYR A 195 18.06 16.34 6.04
CA TYR A 195 17.48 15.01 5.88
C TYR A 195 17.97 14.05 6.97
N ASP A 196 19.23 14.17 7.38
CA ASP A 196 19.83 13.37 8.46
C ASP A 196 19.24 13.74 9.82
N GLU A 197 19.13 15.04 10.14
CA GLU A 197 18.46 15.53 11.35
C GLU A 197 17.02 15.01 11.44
N ALA A 198 16.30 15.04 10.32
CA ALA A 198 14.94 14.54 10.23
C ALA A 198 14.86 13.01 10.40
N MET A 199 15.74 12.25 9.74
CA MET A 199 15.80 10.79 9.86
C MET A 199 16.04 10.35 11.31
N GLU A 200 17.01 10.98 11.99
CA GLU A 200 17.29 10.66 13.39
C GLU A 200 16.14 11.03 14.32
N TYR A 201 15.54 12.20 14.13
CA TYR A 201 14.40 12.61 14.93
C TYR A 201 13.20 11.66 14.76
N ILE A 202 12.83 11.35 13.52
CA ILE A 202 11.65 10.52 13.21
C ILE A 202 11.86 9.09 13.70
N CYS A 203 13.01 8.50 13.41
CA CYS A 203 13.33 7.16 13.90
C CYS A 203 13.37 7.14 15.44
N GLY A 204 13.97 8.14 16.07
CA GLY A 204 14.01 8.26 17.53
C GLY A 204 12.62 8.37 18.17
N GLU A 205 11.68 9.08 17.54
CA GLU A 205 10.29 9.14 18.01
C GLU A 205 9.55 7.81 17.85
N PHE A 206 9.78 7.09 16.75
CA PHE A 206 9.27 5.72 16.62
C PHE A 206 9.90 4.75 17.64
N GLU A 207 11.18 4.87 17.96
CA GLU A 207 11.83 4.06 19.02
C GLU A 207 11.17 4.31 20.38
N LYS A 208 10.97 5.58 20.76
CA LYS A 208 10.27 5.95 22.00
C LYS A 208 8.83 5.44 22.04
N ALA A 209 8.12 5.53 20.91
CA ALA A 209 6.78 4.97 20.79
C ALA A 209 6.79 3.44 20.98
N ALA A 210 7.72 2.74 20.32
CA ALA A 210 7.85 1.29 20.35
C ALA A 210 8.09 0.70 21.76
N VAL A 211 8.68 1.47 22.68
CA VAL A 211 8.82 1.07 24.08
C VAL A 211 7.46 0.91 24.77
N GLN A 212 6.50 1.79 24.45
CA GLN A 212 5.19 1.86 25.12
C GLN A 212 4.05 1.21 24.33
N LEU A 213 4.24 0.98 23.02
CA LEU A 213 3.23 0.33 22.19
C LEU A 213 3.11 -1.16 22.49
N PRO A 214 1.89 -1.73 22.37
CA PRO A 214 1.70 -3.16 22.54
C PRO A 214 2.37 -3.95 21.41
N VAL A 215 2.76 -5.18 21.70
CA VAL A 215 3.27 -6.12 20.68
C VAL A 215 2.15 -6.55 19.75
N ASP A 216 0.95 -6.76 20.31
CA ASP A 216 -0.24 -7.23 19.61
C ASP A 216 -1.46 -6.37 19.94
N VAL A 217 -2.40 -6.31 19.00
CA VAL A 217 -3.71 -5.69 19.19
C VAL A 217 -4.80 -6.73 18.99
N SER A 218 -5.97 -6.48 19.59
CA SER A 218 -7.13 -7.37 19.42
C SER A 218 -7.65 -7.32 17.97
N LEU A 219 -8.47 -8.30 17.59
CA LEU A 219 -9.12 -8.33 16.27
C LEU A 219 -9.98 -7.07 16.02
N LEU A 220 -10.60 -6.53 17.07
CA LEU A 220 -11.44 -5.33 17.00
C LEU A 220 -10.62 -4.05 16.89
N ASP A 221 -9.34 -4.11 17.25
CA ASP A 221 -8.40 -2.99 17.24
C ASP A 221 -7.48 -2.99 16.01
N PHE A 222 -7.76 -3.83 15.01
CA PHE A 222 -7.03 -3.84 13.75
C PHE A 222 -6.98 -2.43 13.14
N GLY A 223 -5.77 -1.99 12.78
CA GLY A 223 -5.51 -0.60 12.39
C GLY A 223 -4.69 0.17 13.42
N LYS A 224 -4.74 -0.19 14.72
CA LYS A 224 -3.88 0.43 15.72
C LYS A 224 -2.42 -0.02 15.53
N PRO A 225 -1.45 0.90 15.57
CA PRO A 225 -0.04 0.55 15.41
C PRO A 225 0.48 -0.26 16.60
N THR A 226 1.37 -1.20 16.32
CA THR A 226 2.07 -2.02 17.31
C THR A 226 3.54 -1.60 17.42
N LYS A 227 4.25 -2.17 18.40
CA LYS A 227 5.71 -2.12 18.47
C LYS A 227 6.38 -2.53 17.16
N GLY A 228 5.86 -3.57 16.50
CA GLY A 228 6.38 -4.02 15.22
C GLY A 228 6.11 -3.04 14.09
N ALA A 229 4.96 -2.34 14.09
CA ALA A 229 4.68 -1.27 13.13
C ALA A 229 5.72 -0.15 13.20
N ALA A 230 6.07 0.29 14.41
CA ALA A 230 7.10 1.31 14.62
C ALA A 230 8.48 0.86 14.10
N PHE A 231 8.91 -0.35 14.47
CA PHE A 231 10.19 -0.89 14.02
C PHE A 231 10.25 -1.13 12.50
N ALA A 232 9.15 -1.55 11.89
CA ALA A 232 9.09 -1.76 10.45
C ALA A 232 9.14 -0.43 9.67
N LEU A 233 8.45 0.62 10.14
CA LEU A 233 8.57 1.95 9.55
C LEU A 233 9.99 2.53 9.70
N ILE A 234 10.66 2.27 10.83
CA ILE A 234 12.09 2.58 10.99
C ILE A 234 12.92 1.84 9.93
N ALA A 235 12.71 0.53 9.75
CA ALA A 235 13.45 -0.26 8.76
C ALA A 235 13.30 0.32 7.34
N ARG A 236 12.08 0.69 6.94
CA ARG A 236 11.81 1.36 5.66
C ARG A 236 12.55 2.70 5.54
N LEU A 237 12.44 3.57 6.56
CA LEU A 237 13.13 4.87 6.54
C LEU A 237 14.65 4.71 6.46
N ARG A 238 15.23 3.74 7.19
CA ARG A 238 16.67 3.48 7.16
C ARG A 238 17.14 2.96 5.81
N LEU A 239 16.35 2.14 5.12
CA LEU A 239 16.65 1.73 3.75
C LEU A 239 16.64 2.92 2.79
N ILE A 240 15.62 3.78 2.87
CA ILE A 240 15.54 5.01 2.07
C ILE A 240 16.73 5.93 2.35
N HIS A 241 17.12 6.07 3.62
CA HIS A 241 18.26 6.88 4.05
C HIS A 241 19.60 6.37 3.53
N ALA A 242 19.75 5.06 3.38
CA ALA A 242 20.94 4.41 2.83
C ALA A 242 20.99 4.43 1.29
N SER A 243 19.85 4.68 0.64
CA SER A 243 19.70 4.64 -0.81
C SER A 243 20.49 5.78 -1.52
N PRO A 244 20.93 5.59 -2.77
CA PRO A 244 21.81 6.55 -3.48
C PRO A 244 21.31 7.99 -3.55
N LEU A 245 19.99 8.19 -3.53
CA LEU A 245 19.40 9.53 -3.57
C LEU A 245 19.69 10.35 -2.30
N PHE A 246 19.80 9.70 -1.14
CA PHE A 246 19.95 10.36 0.16
C PHE A 246 21.26 10.04 0.90
N ASN A 247 22.09 9.16 0.33
CA ASN A 247 23.36 8.70 0.92
C ASN A 247 24.59 9.22 0.16
N GLY A 248 24.59 10.49 -0.24
CA GLY A 248 25.75 11.13 -0.88
C GLY A 248 26.14 10.54 -2.24
N GLY A 249 27.34 10.93 -2.69
CA GLY A 249 27.88 10.48 -3.98
C GLY A 249 27.22 11.15 -5.20
N PRO A 250 27.53 10.67 -6.42
CA PRO A 250 27.14 11.34 -7.66
C PRO A 250 25.62 11.51 -7.84
N VAL A 251 24.83 10.54 -7.37
CA VAL A 251 23.36 10.58 -7.46
C VAL A 251 22.80 11.66 -6.53
N ALA A 252 23.11 11.64 -5.23
CA ALA A 252 22.65 12.70 -4.33
C ALA A 252 23.12 14.09 -4.78
N ALA A 253 24.33 14.20 -5.34
CA ALA A 253 24.87 15.46 -5.85
C ALA A 253 24.11 16.00 -7.07
N SER A 254 23.69 15.14 -8.00
CA SER A 254 22.95 15.58 -9.19
C SER A 254 21.58 16.17 -8.86
N TYR A 255 20.96 15.73 -7.75
CA TYR A 255 19.64 16.22 -7.34
C TYR A 255 19.69 17.30 -6.25
N PHE A 256 20.63 17.21 -5.30
CA PHE A 256 20.64 18.03 -4.09
C PHE A 256 21.95 18.79 -3.84
N GLY A 257 22.92 18.70 -4.73
CA GLY A 257 24.23 19.34 -4.56
C GLY A 257 24.18 20.86 -4.41
N SER A 258 23.15 21.53 -4.96
CA SER A 258 22.93 22.97 -4.80
C SER A 258 21.94 23.32 -3.68
N TRP A 259 21.32 22.33 -3.03
CA TRP A 259 20.31 22.56 -2.01
C TRP A 259 20.94 22.75 -0.63
N ILE A 260 21.32 23.99 -0.35
CA ILE A 260 22.07 24.39 0.85
C ILE A 260 21.18 25.21 1.78
N ARG A 261 21.22 24.88 3.08
CA ARG A 261 20.54 25.60 4.14
C ARG A 261 21.25 26.94 4.40
N LYS A 262 20.50 28.04 4.26
CA LYS A 262 21.06 29.41 4.37
C LYS A 262 21.54 29.78 5.77
N THR A 263 20.98 29.17 6.81
CA THR A 263 21.27 29.55 8.20
C THR A 263 22.67 29.13 8.66
N ASP A 264 23.23 28.07 8.09
CA ASP A 264 24.51 27.49 8.51
C ASP A 264 25.41 26.99 7.36
N GLY A 265 24.94 27.03 6.11
CA GLY A 265 25.70 26.58 4.95
C GLY A 265 25.74 25.05 4.77
N THR A 266 24.97 24.29 5.55
CA THR A 266 24.93 22.83 5.46
C THR A 266 24.05 22.38 4.29
N HIS A 267 24.43 21.32 3.57
CA HIS A 267 23.55 20.71 2.55
C HIS A 267 22.32 20.08 3.21
N TYR A 268 21.13 20.27 2.64
CA TYR A 268 19.92 19.64 3.13
C TYR A 268 19.97 18.12 3.05
N VAL A 269 20.74 17.56 2.11
CA VAL A 269 21.03 16.12 1.99
C VAL A 269 22.53 15.94 1.99
N SER A 270 23.05 14.96 2.74
CA SER A 270 24.49 14.66 2.76
C SER A 270 25.01 14.40 1.35
N GLN A 271 26.17 14.97 1.04
CA GLN A 271 26.89 14.74 -0.22
C GLN A 271 27.96 13.65 -0.06
N GLN A 272 28.22 13.23 1.18
CA GLN A 272 29.22 12.23 1.51
C GLN A 272 28.55 10.86 1.69
N TYR A 273 29.06 9.86 0.98
CA TYR A 273 28.58 8.49 1.09
C TYR A 273 28.96 7.87 2.43
N ASP A 274 28.00 7.20 3.06
CA ASP A 274 28.20 6.45 4.30
C ASP A 274 27.60 5.03 4.17
N GLU A 275 28.49 4.05 4.00
CA GLU A 275 28.14 2.63 3.94
C GLU A 275 27.45 2.14 5.22
N LYS A 276 27.77 2.73 6.39
CA LYS A 276 27.16 2.34 7.67
C LYS A 276 25.65 2.50 7.65
N ARG A 277 25.08 3.34 6.78
CA ARG A 277 23.62 3.46 6.64
C ARG A 277 22.98 2.16 6.12
N TRP A 278 23.64 1.44 5.23
CA TRP A 278 23.20 0.10 4.82
C TRP A 278 23.25 -0.89 5.97
N ALA A 279 24.30 -0.83 6.80
CA ALA A 279 24.39 -1.64 8.01
C ALA A 279 23.26 -1.35 9.00
N VAL A 280 22.91 -0.07 9.21
CA VAL A 280 21.79 0.33 10.06
C VAL A 280 20.46 -0.14 9.48
N ALA A 281 20.26 -0.05 8.16
CA ALA A 281 19.06 -0.56 7.49
C ALA A 281 18.93 -2.09 7.64
N ALA A 282 20.01 -2.83 7.43
CA ALA A 282 20.05 -4.28 7.61
C ALA A 282 19.72 -4.67 9.05
N ALA A 283 20.36 -4.04 10.04
CA ALA A 283 20.07 -4.29 11.46
C ALA A 283 18.62 -3.95 11.84
N ALA A 284 18.06 -2.86 11.29
CA ALA A 284 16.68 -2.47 11.56
C ALA A 284 15.67 -3.48 10.99
N ALA A 285 15.89 -3.98 9.77
CA ALA A 285 15.07 -5.03 9.17
C ALA A 285 15.23 -6.37 9.94
N LYS A 286 16.47 -6.76 10.27
CA LYS A 286 16.76 -7.97 11.06
C LYS A 286 16.08 -7.92 12.43
N ARG A 287 16.05 -6.76 13.10
CA ARG A 287 15.35 -6.59 14.37
C ARG A 287 13.85 -6.93 14.27
N VAL A 288 13.20 -6.60 13.16
CA VAL A 288 11.79 -6.95 12.92
C VAL A 288 11.64 -8.45 12.68
N MET A 289 12.56 -9.07 11.93
CA MET A 289 12.60 -10.51 11.71
C MET A 289 12.80 -11.27 13.03
N ASP A 290 13.73 -10.82 13.87
CA ASP A 290 14.06 -11.42 15.18
C ASP A 290 12.95 -11.27 16.23
N MET A 291 11.89 -10.51 15.95
CA MET A 291 10.69 -10.54 16.78
C MET A 291 10.00 -11.92 16.74
N GLY A 292 10.23 -12.72 15.69
CA GLY A 292 9.60 -14.03 15.51
C GLY A 292 8.08 -13.99 15.37
N ARG A 293 7.51 -12.80 15.16
CA ARG A 293 6.07 -12.55 15.18
C ARG A 293 5.41 -12.61 13.80
N TYR A 294 6.19 -12.35 12.75
CA TYR A 294 5.70 -12.20 11.39
C TYR A 294 6.26 -13.30 10.49
N LYS A 295 5.47 -13.70 9.49
CA LYS A 295 5.88 -14.65 8.46
C LYS A 295 5.10 -14.40 7.17
N LEU A 296 5.63 -14.87 6.04
CA LEU A 296 4.88 -14.84 4.79
C LEU A 296 3.60 -15.66 4.92
N TYR A 297 2.52 -15.15 4.35
CA TYR A 297 1.26 -15.87 4.27
C TYR A 297 1.38 -17.00 3.25
N THR A 298 0.94 -18.20 3.63
CA THR A 298 0.91 -19.37 2.76
C THR A 298 -0.42 -20.10 2.89
N VAL A 299 -0.82 -20.73 1.81
CA VAL A 299 -1.97 -21.64 1.75
C VAL A 299 -1.42 -23.01 1.37
N PRO A 300 -1.76 -24.09 2.10
CA PRO A 300 -1.35 -25.44 1.72
C PRO A 300 -1.84 -25.81 0.31
N ALA A 301 -1.02 -26.52 -0.45
CA ALA A 301 -1.42 -27.03 -1.75
C ALA A 301 -2.59 -28.02 -1.62
N ASP A 302 -3.50 -28.00 -2.60
CA ASP A 302 -4.60 -28.96 -2.74
C ASP A 302 -4.70 -29.50 -4.17
N GLU A 303 -5.70 -30.33 -4.46
CA GLU A 303 -5.91 -30.95 -5.78
C GLU A 303 -6.10 -29.94 -6.94
N ARG A 304 -6.36 -28.67 -6.63
CA ARG A 304 -6.55 -27.58 -7.60
C ARG A 304 -5.27 -26.78 -7.80
N THR A 305 -4.27 -26.97 -6.94
CA THR A 305 -2.97 -26.30 -7.04
C THR A 305 -2.22 -26.84 -8.27
N PRO A 306 -1.70 -25.97 -9.15
CA PRO A 306 -0.95 -26.42 -10.31
C PRO A 306 0.38 -27.05 -9.88
N THR A 307 0.79 -28.11 -10.56
CA THR A 307 2.12 -28.69 -10.36
C THR A 307 3.20 -27.67 -10.74
N LEU A 308 4.29 -27.61 -9.96
CA LEU A 308 5.45 -26.81 -10.31
C LEU A 308 5.98 -27.20 -11.70
N PRO A 309 6.50 -26.25 -12.49
CA PRO A 309 7.04 -26.55 -13.81
C PRO A 309 8.20 -27.55 -13.71
N ALA A 310 8.19 -28.54 -14.61
CA ALA A 310 9.23 -29.56 -14.66
C ALA A 310 10.51 -29.01 -15.33
N GLY A 311 11.67 -29.57 -14.96
CA GLY A 311 12.94 -29.26 -15.63
C GLY A 311 13.62 -27.97 -15.16
N VAL A 312 13.17 -27.38 -14.06
CA VAL A 312 13.85 -26.24 -13.44
C VAL A 312 15.11 -26.74 -12.72
N THR A 313 16.27 -26.52 -13.33
CA THR A 313 17.58 -26.95 -12.81
C THR A 313 18.40 -25.83 -12.20
N SER A 314 17.96 -24.58 -12.36
CA SER A 314 18.60 -23.39 -11.78
C SER A 314 18.55 -23.38 -10.25
N ASP A 315 17.57 -24.06 -9.65
CA ASP A 315 17.41 -24.19 -8.21
C ASP A 315 16.92 -25.60 -7.81
N PRO A 316 17.79 -26.45 -7.26
CA PRO A 316 17.43 -27.79 -6.79
C PRO A 316 16.41 -27.79 -5.65
N ASN A 317 16.34 -26.71 -4.84
CA ASN A 317 15.46 -26.64 -3.69
C ASN A 317 14.03 -26.25 -4.06
N PHE A 318 13.78 -25.81 -5.30
CA PHE A 318 12.48 -25.35 -5.76
C PHE A 318 11.35 -26.37 -5.52
N TYR A 319 11.66 -27.67 -5.66
CA TYR A 319 10.73 -28.78 -5.45
C TYR A 319 10.62 -29.25 -3.99
N GLY A 320 11.28 -28.56 -3.05
CA GLY A 320 11.19 -28.81 -1.61
C GLY A 320 9.99 -28.14 -0.95
N SER A 321 9.83 -28.38 0.35
CA SER A 321 8.81 -27.75 1.20
C SER A 321 9.13 -26.30 1.54
N PHE A 322 8.10 -25.46 1.63
CA PHE A 322 8.22 -24.09 2.12
C PHE A 322 8.70 -24.08 3.59
N PRO A 323 9.64 -23.20 4.01
CA PRO A 323 10.13 -22.01 3.30
C PRO A 323 11.33 -22.23 2.39
N ASN A 324 11.85 -23.47 2.27
CA ASN A 324 13.06 -23.76 1.50
C ASN A 324 12.75 -24.22 0.06
N GLY A 325 11.49 -24.29 -0.33
CA GLY A 325 11.01 -24.62 -1.66
C GLY A 325 9.54 -24.23 -1.81
N ALA A 326 8.90 -24.61 -2.91
CA ALA A 326 7.54 -24.16 -3.25
C ALA A 326 6.50 -25.30 -3.34
N ALA A 327 6.88 -26.56 -3.09
CA ALA A 327 6.09 -27.72 -3.51
C ALA A 327 4.79 -27.97 -2.72
N ASP A 328 4.73 -27.57 -1.45
CA ASP A 328 3.62 -27.89 -0.54
C ASP A 328 2.65 -26.72 -0.30
N ILE A 329 2.78 -25.64 -1.07
CA ILE A 329 1.92 -24.46 -0.98
C ILE A 329 1.24 -24.14 -2.31
N ASP A 330 0.05 -23.55 -2.24
CA ASP A 330 -0.61 -22.94 -3.37
C ASP A 330 -0.05 -21.54 -3.60
N ALA A 331 0.87 -21.39 -4.54
CA ALA A 331 1.56 -20.13 -4.82
C ALA A 331 0.61 -18.99 -5.25
N PHE A 332 -0.46 -19.31 -5.99
CA PHE A 332 -1.45 -18.31 -6.41
C PHE A 332 -2.18 -17.76 -5.20
N ARG A 333 -2.76 -18.63 -4.36
CA ARG A 333 -3.53 -18.24 -3.17
C ARG A 333 -2.65 -17.63 -2.09
N SER A 334 -1.44 -18.16 -1.90
CA SER A 334 -0.45 -17.61 -0.96
C SER A 334 -0.10 -16.16 -1.27
N TYR A 335 -0.20 -15.73 -2.54
CA TYR A 335 -0.06 -14.33 -2.94
C TYR A 335 -1.39 -13.58 -2.94
N SER A 336 -2.41 -14.09 -3.65
CA SER A 336 -3.65 -13.35 -3.91
C SER A 336 -4.46 -13.10 -2.66
N ASP A 337 -4.55 -14.06 -1.74
CA ASP A 337 -5.48 -14.01 -0.61
C ASP A 337 -5.13 -12.87 0.36
N VAL A 338 -3.85 -12.46 0.40
CA VAL A 338 -3.35 -11.29 1.13
C VAL A 338 -4.03 -10.00 0.69
N PHE A 339 -4.45 -9.92 -0.58
CA PHE A 339 -5.00 -8.71 -1.22
C PHE A 339 -6.50 -8.80 -1.51
N THR A 340 -7.05 -10.01 -1.74
CA THR A 340 -8.46 -10.17 -2.12
C THR A 340 -9.43 -10.13 -0.94
N GLY A 341 -8.92 -10.15 0.29
CA GLY A 341 -9.72 -10.23 1.53
C GLY A 341 -10.03 -11.67 1.97
N GLU A 342 -9.57 -12.68 1.23
CA GLU A 342 -9.69 -14.10 1.62
C GLU A 342 -8.82 -14.40 2.86
N ALA A 343 -7.62 -13.84 2.93
CA ALA A 343 -6.82 -13.86 4.15
C ALA A 343 -7.29 -12.72 5.07
N VAL A 344 -7.94 -13.07 6.17
CA VAL A 344 -8.42 -12.11 7.17
C VAL A 344 -7.24 -11.32 7.74
N ALA A 345 -7.17 -10.03 7.40
CA ALA A 345 -6.00 -9.19 7.68
C ALA A 345 -5.62 -9.09 9.15
N SER A 346 -6.60 -9.11 10.07
CA SER A 346 -6.38 -9.01 11.52
C SER A 346 -5.69 -10.23 12.14
N ILE A 347 -5.67 -11.38 11.44
CA ILE A 347 -4.96 -12.60 11.87
C ILE A 347 -3.87 -13.02 10.89
N ASN A 348 -3.71 -12.29 9.78
CA ASN A 348 -2.71 -12.62 8.77
C ASN A 348 -1.31 -12.26 9.29
N PRO A 349 -0.40 -13.23 9.48
CA PRO A 349 0.91 -12.98 10.06
C PRO A 349 1.88 -12.22 9.12
N GLU A 350 1.52 -12.01 7.85
CA GLU A 350 2.28 -11.17 6.93
C GLU A 350 2.02 -9.68 7.15
N TYR A 351 0.86 -9.31 7.72
CA TYR A 351 0.55 -7.92 8.05
C TYR A 351 1.34 -7.51 9.30
N ILE A 352 2.21 -6.51 9.15
CA ILE A 352 2.87 -5.85 10.28
C ILE A 352 2.01 -4.67 10.74
N TRP A 353 1.53 -3.88 9.78
CA TRP A 353 0.54 -2.85 10.03
C TRP A 353 -0.28 -2.61 8.77
N GLY A 354 -1.57 -2.38 8.96
CA GLY A 354 -2.51 -2.16 7.88
C GLY A 354 -3.82 -1.62 8.39
N ARG A 355 -4.72 -1.28 7.47
CA ARG A 355 -6.02 -0.68 7.78
C ARG A 355 -7.13 -1.29 6.94
N ASN A 356 -8.35 -1.23 7.45
CA ASN A 356 -9.52 -1.44 6.60
C ASN A 356 -9.73 -0.20 5.71
N THR A 357 -10.22 -0.42 4.49
CA THR A 357 -10.55 0.68 3.58
C THR A 357 -11.73 0.33 2.69
N GLU A 358 -12.54 1.35 2.40
CA GLU A 358 -13.58 1.28 1.39
C GLU A 358 -13.03 1.50 -0.03
N TYR A 359 -11.89 2.18 -0.17
CA TYR A 359 -11.33 2.62 -1.44
C TYR A 359 -11.11 1.47 -2.43
N PHE A 360 -10.66 0.31 -1.94
CA PHE A 360 -10.50 -0.87 -2.80
C PHE A 360 -11.81 -1.46 -3.27
N ARG A 361 -12.82 -1.44 -2.41
CA ARG A 361 -14.17 -1.92 -2.72
C ARG A 361 -14.89 -0.97 -3.67
N THR A 362 -14.65 0.34 -3.57
CA THR A 362 -15.30 1.36 -4.39
C THR A 362 -14.43 1.75 -5.58
N ASP A 363 -13.47 2.64 -5.37
CA ASP A 363 -12.77 3.36 -6.42
C ASP A 363 -11.80 2.50 -7.21
N LEU A 364 -11.01 1.65 -6.53
CA LEU A 364 -10.03 0.82 -7.20
C LEU A 364 -10.69 -0.23 -8.08
N ASN A 365 -11.63 -1.01 -7.51
CA ASN A 365 -12.37 -2.00 -8.27
C ASN A 365 -13.19 -1.35 -9.40
N GLN A 366 -13.83 -0.22 -9.15
CA GLN A 366 -14.53 0.52 -10.20
C GLN A 366 -13.58 0.92 -11.34
N GLY A 367 -12.37 1.37 -11.05
CA GLY A 367 -11.37 1.70 -12.07
C GLY A 367 -10.76 0.51 -12.81
N ALA A 368 -10.73 -0.65 -12.16
CA ALA A 368 -10.17 -1.90 -12.68
C ALA A 368 -11.15 -2.68 -13.57
N PHE A 369 -12.41 -2.83 -13.15
CA PHE A 369 -13.38 -3.69 -13.81
C PHE A 369 -13.69 -3.24 -15.24
N PRO A 370 -13.97 -4.18 -16.18
CA PRO A 370 -14.37 -3.87 -17.54
C PRO A 370 -15.63 -2.99 -17.63
N PRO A 371 -15.72 -2.09 -18.63
CA PRO A 371 -16.90 -1.25 -18.86
C PRO A 371 -18.22 -2.02 -18.94
N THR A 372 -18.25 -3.18 -19.60
CA THR A 372 -19.49 -3.98 -19.72
C THR A 372 -19.96 -4.60 -18.40
N LEU A 373 -19.09 -4.67 -17.39
CA LEU A 373 -19.46 -5.05 -16.02
C LEU A 373 -19.85 -3.86 -15.13
N GLY A 374 -19.90 -2.66 -15.71
CA GLY A 374 -20.19 -1.42 -15.01
C GLY A 374 -18.95 -0.73 -14.42
N GLY A 375 -17.74 -1.23 -14.70
CA GLY A 375 -16.48 -0.57 -14.32
C GLY A 375 -16.08 0.57 -15.28
N TRP A 376 -14.94 1.19 -15.02
CA TRP A 376 -14.32 2.19 -15.90
C TRP A 376 -13.21 1.60 -16.77
N GLY A 377 -12.66 0.43 -16.40
CA GLY A 377 -11.62 -0.28 -17.14
C GLY A 377 -10.40 0.55 -17.53
N ARG A 378 -10.04 1.56 -16.73
CA ARG A 378 -9.06 2.58 -17.12
C ARG A 378 -7.84 2.68 -16.23
N PHE A 379 -7.80 1.99 -15.09
CA PHE A 379 -6.59 1.94 -14.26
C PHE A 379 -5.61 0.97 -14.91
N SER A 380 -4.91 1.50 -15.92
CA SER A 380 -4.17 0.73 -16.89
C SER A 380 -2.76 0.47 -16.39
N VAL A 381 -2.30 -0.76 -16.54
CA VAL A 381 -0.92 -1.16 -16.17
C VAL A 381 -0.04 -1.03 -17.41
N THR A 382 1.19 -0.56 -17.27
CA THR A 382 2.09 -0.40 -18.42
C THR A 382 2.60 -1.74 -18.94
N GLN A 383 2.96 -1.80 -20.22
CA GLN A 383 3.61 -2.98 -20.82
C GLN A 383 4.92 -3.33 -20.07
N LYS A 384 5.65 -2.33 -19.56
CA LYS A 384 6.87 -2.53 -18.77
C LYS A 384 6.62 -3.38 -17.53
N VAL A 385 5.54 -3.11 -16.78
CA VAL A 385 5.16 -3.93 -15.63
C VAL A 385 4.73 -5.33 -16.05
N VAL A 386 3.96 -5.44 -17.15
CA VAL A 386 3.55 -6.74 -17.70
C VAL A 386 4.75 -7.60 -18.08
N ASP A 387 5.78 -6.99 -18.67
CA ASP A 387 7.00 -7.66 -19.10
C ASP A 387 7.93 -8.04 -17.93
N ALA A 388 7.84 -7.34 -16.79
CA ALA A 388 8.66 -7.62 -15.60
C ALA A 388 8.25 -8.91 -14.87
N TYR A 389 7.05 -9.43 -15.10
CA TYR A 389 6.66 -10.75 -14.56
C TYR A 389 7.43 -11.86 -15.28
N LEU A 390 7.92 -12.82 -14.53
CA LEU A 390 8.62 -13.98 -15.08
C LEU A 390 7.64 -14.98 -15.69
N MET A 391 8.20 -15.97 -16.38
CA MET A 391 7.51 -17.21 -16.70
C MET A 391 7.30 -18.05 -15.43
N ASP A 392 6.42 -19.04 -15.48
CA ASP A 392 6.16 -19.92 -14.33
C ASP A 392 7.40 -20.71 -13.86
N ASP A 393 8.34 -20.98 -14.77
CA ASP A 393 9.65 -21.58 -14.49
C ASP A 393 10.74 -20.59 -14.02
N GLY A 394 10.39 -19.31 -13.85
CA GLY A 394 11.28 -18.26 -13.37
C GLY A 394 12.22 -17.65 -14.41
N ARG A 395 12.16 -18.07 -15.68
CA ARG A 395 12.84 -17.37 -16.78
C ARG A 395 12.19 -16.03 -17.09
N THR A 396 12.98 -15.12 -17.63
CA THR A 396 12.46 -13.90 -18.28
C THR A 396 11.70 -14.27 -19.56
N LYS A 397 10.87 -13.36 -20.07
CA LYS A 397 10.15 -13.62 -21.34
C LYS A 397 11.11 -13.75 -22.52
N GLU A 398 12.27 -13.07 -22.47
CA GLU A 398 13.32 -13.15 -23.48
C GLU A 398 13.98 -14.53 -23.49
N GLU A 399 14.29 -15.09 -22.31
CA GLU A 399 14.89 -16.44 -22.16
C GLU A 399 13.92 -17.57 -22.54
N ALA A 400 12.62 -17.32 -22.45
CA ALA A 400 11.57 -18.29 -22.77
C ALA A 400 11.00 -18.15 -24.19
N ARG A 401 11.48 -17.17 -24.96
CA ARG A 401 10.92 -16.83 -26.27
C ARG A 401 11.12 -17.97 -27.28
N GLY A 402 10.01 -18.40 -27.88
CA GLY A 402 9.99 -19.52 -28.83
C GLY A 402 9.96 -20.92 -28.20
N ASP A 403 9.92 -21.01 -26.87
CA ASP A 403 9.80 -22.24 -26.11
C ASP A 403 8.49 -22.27 -25.31
N THR A 404 8.37 -21.43 -24.28
CA THR A 404 7.16 -21.32 -23.45
C THR A 404 6.49 -19.95 -23.52
N TYR A 405 7.15 -18.97 -24.15
CA TYR A 405 6.62 -17.63 -24.44
C TYR A 405 6.51 -17.38 -25.96
N PHE A 406 5.35 -16.94 -26.42
CA PHE A 406 5.07 -16.65 -27.83
C PHE A 406 4.21 -15.39 -27.95
N GLU A 407 4.72 -14.36 -28.62
CA GLU A 407 4.02 -13.08 -28.86
C GLU A 407 3.84 -12.77 -30.36
N ALA A 408 4.66 -13.36 -31.23
CA ALA A 408 4.61 -13.17 -32.68
C ALA A 408 4.77 -14.49 -33.44
N VAL A 409 4.29 -14.54 -34.69
CA VAL A 409 4.41 -15.75 -35.54
C VAL A 409 5.87 -16.21 -35.70
N ALA A 410 6.82 -15.26 -35.67
CA ALA A 410 8.25 -15.56 -35.72
C ALA A 410 8.78 -16.35 -34.51
N ASP A 411 8.04 -16.39 -33.40
CA ASP A 411 8.40 -17.15 -32.22
C ASP A 411 7.97 -18.61 -32.35
N LEU A 412 7.05 -18.93 -33.26
CA LEU A 412 6.51 -20.27 -33.41
C LEU A 412 7.48 -21.21 -34.14
N PRO A 413 7.37 -22.53 -33.92
CA PRO A 413 8.04 -23.52 -34.77
C PRO A 413 7.74 -23.30 -36.26
N ALA A 414 8.66 -23.73 -37.12
CA ALA A 414 8.54 -23.59 -38.57
C ALA A 414 7.18 -24.10 -39.08
N GLY A 415 6.47 -23.26 -39.84
CA GLY A 415 5.12 -23.54 -40.34
C GLY A 415 3.98 -23.07 -39.44
N GLY A 416 4.28 -22.50 -38.27
CA GLY A 416 3.29 -21.89 -37.38
C GLY A 416 2.55 -20.71 -38.02
N THR A 417 1.29 -20.55 -37.65
CA THR A 417 0.38 -19.50 -38.14
C THR A 417 -0.03 -18.56 -37.01
N PHE A 418 -0.67 -17.44 -37.35
CA PHE A 418 -1.22 -16.54 -36.32
C PHE A 418 -2.20 -17.23 -35.37
N GLY A 419 -2.96 -18.23 -35.85
CA GLY A 419 -3.87 -19.02 -35.01
C GLY A 419 -3.15 -19.83 -33.94
N ASP A 420 -1.90 -20.23 -34.19
CA ASP A 420 -1.08 -21.01 -33.27
C ASP A 420 -0.49 -20.16 -32.12
N LEU A 421 -0.69 -18.84 -32.15
CA LEU A 421 -0.36 -17.95 -31.03
C LEU A 421 -1.38 -18.01 -29.89
N PHE A 422 -2.49 -18.73 -30.08
CA PHE A 422 -3.55 -18.84 -29.08
C PHE A 422 -3.53 -20.21 -28.38
N THR A 423 -3.95 -20.23 -27.12
CA THR A 423 -4.12 -21.47 -26.35
C THR A 423 -5.24 -22.32 -26.97
N ALA A 424 -4.99 -23.61 -27.15
CA ALA A 424 -5.99 -24.51 -27.71
C ALA A 424 -7.02 -24.98 -26.67
N GLN A 425 -6.59 -25.10 -25.40
CA GLN A 425 -7.40 -25.65 -24.32
C GLN A 425 -7.48 -24.68 -23.14
N PRO A 426 -8.62 -24.65 -22.42
CA PRO A 426 -8.72 -23.89 -21.20
C PRO A 426 -7.88 -24.54 -20.10
N ARG A 427 -7.45 -23.73 -19.13
CA ARG A 427 -6.77 -24.14 -17.90
C ARG A 427 -7.52 -23.59 -16.70
N LYS A 428 -7.48 -24.33 -15.59
CA LYS A 428 -7.98 -23.87 -14.30
C LYS A 428 -6.98 -24.27 -13.24
N PHE A 429 -6.58 -23.33 -12.41
CA PHE A 429 -5.63 -23.55 -11.32
C PHE A 429 -6.03 -22.68 -10.15
N SER A 430 -6.06 -23.23 -8.94
CA SER A 430 -6.29 -22.47 -7.70
C SER A 430 -7.57 -21.62 -7.71
N GLY A 431 -8.60 -22.05 -8.46
CA GLY A 431 -9.86 -21.31 -8.65
C GLY A 431 -9.85 -20.27 -9.76
N TYR A 432 -8.69 -19.94 -10.35
CA TYR A 432 -8.54 -19.03 -11.48
C TYR A 432 -8.86 -19.73 -12.81
N PRO A 433 -9.82 -19.23 -13.60
CA PRO A 433 -10.09 -19.73 -14.94
C PRO A 433 -9.28 -18.99 -16.01
N LEU A 434 -8.57 -19.73 -16.85
CA LEU A 434 -7.91 -19.25 -18.05
C LEU A 434 -8.53 -19.93 -19.28
N ASN A 435 -9.20 -19.16 -20.13
CA ASN A 435 -9.92 -19.71 -21.28
C ASN A 435 -8.97 -20.25 -22.37
N ALA A 436 -9.52 -21.05 -23.28
CA ALA A 436 -8.91 -21.28 -24.59
C ALA A 436 -9.02 -20.01 -25.45
N GLY A 437 -8.25 -19.93 -26.54
CA GLY A 437 -8.26 -18.80 -27.45
C GLY A 437 -7.59 -17.54 -26.87
N ILE A 438 -6.76 -17.70 -25.83
CA ILE A 438 -5.99 -16.62 -25.21
C ILE A 438 -4.58 -16.61 -25.79
N PHE A 439 -4.00 -15.43 -25.96
CA PHE A 439 -2.64 -15.32 -26.48
C PHE A 439 -1.63 -16.05 -25.57
N LYS A 440 -0.73 -16.85 -26.15
CA LYS A 440 0.24 -17.69 -25.43
C LYS A 440 1.21 -16.88 -24.57
N MET A 441 1.48 -15.61 -24.90
CA MET A 441 2.21 -14.65 -24.05
C MET A 441 1.63 -14.49 -22.63
N TYR A 442 0.36 -14.88 -22.41
CA TYR A 442 -0.29 -14.86 -21.09
C TYR A 442 -0.43 -16.25 -20.45
N ALA A 443 -0.07 -17.34 -21.13
CA ALA A 443 -0.47 -18.68 -20.71
C ALA A 443 0.44 -19.35 -19.68
N ASN A 444 1.73 -19.01 -19.65
CA ASN A 444 2.76 -19.66 -18.81
C ASN A 444 3.49 -18.64 -17.93
N ARG A 445 2.75 -17.71 -17.33
CA ARG A 445 3.32 -16.65 -16.50
C ARG A 445 3.32 -17.07 -15.04
N GLU A 446 4.17 -16.43 -14.25
CA GLU A 446 4.17 -16.67 -12.81
C GLU A 446 2.84 -16.31 -12.13
N MET A 447 2.54 -16.91 -10.97
CA MET A 447 1.21 -16.81 -10.34
C MET A 447 0.80 -15.37 -9.98
N ARG A 448 1.78 -14.51 -9.66
CA ARG A 448 1.55 -13.09 -9.35
C ARG A 448 1.02 -12.30 -10.55
N PHE A 449 1.36 -12.71 -11.78
CA PHE A 449 0.82 -12.10 -13.00
C PHE A 449 -0.69 -12.27 -13.06
N TYR A 450 -1.19 -13.50 -12.88
CA TYR A 450 -2.63 -13.80 -12.93
C TYR A 450 -3.43 -13.10 -11.81
N ALA A 451 -2.82 -12.97 -10.63
CA ALA A 451 -3.43 -12.27 -9.50
C ALA A 451 -3.46 -10.74 -9.68
N SER A 452 -2.54 -10.17 -10.45
CA SER A 452 -2.31 -8.72 -10.48
C SER A 452 -2.72 -8.04 -11.78
N ILE A 453 -2.73 -8.76 -12.90
CA ILE A 453 -2.92 -8.19 -14.24
C ILE A 453 -4.23 -8.69 -14.87
N GLY A 454 -5.07 -7.74 -15.28
CA GLY A 454 -6.16 -7.98 -16.20
C GLY A 454 -5.66 -7.74 -17.63
N PHE A 455 -5.76 -8.74 -18.49
CA PHE A 455 -5.33 -8.72 -19.89
C PHE A 455 -6.49 -9.10 -20.81
N ASN A 456 -6.31 -8.96 -22.12
CA ASN A 456 -7.35 -9.34 -23.08
C ASN A 456 -7.70 -10.83 -22.99
N GLY A 457 -8.98 -11.13 -22.76
CA GLY A 457 -9.50 -12.47 -22.54
C GLY A 457 -9.35 -13.00 -21.11
N ALA A 458 -8.85 -12.19 -20.17
CA ALA A 458 -8.89 -12.53 -18.75
C ALA A 458 -10.35 -12.60 -18.25
N VAL A 459 -10.62 -13.53 -17.34
CA VAL A 459 -11.96 -13.73 -16.77
C VAL A 459 -12.16 -12.91 -15.51
N TRP A 460 -13.28 -12.18 -15.44
CA TRP A 460 -13.80 -11.47 -14.28
C TRP A 460 -14.98 -12.28 -13.73
N GLN A 461 -14.76 -12.97 -12.60
CA GLN A 461 -15.67 -14.03 -12.16
C GLN A 461 -17.01 -13.52 -11.64
N ALA A 462 -17.04 -12.37 -10.96
CA ALA A 462 -18.25 -11.71 -10.48
C ALA A 462 -19.25 -12.64 -9.76
N LEU A 463 -18.74 -13.55 -8.93
CA LEU A 463 -19.49 -14.69 -8.40
C LEU A 463 -20.65 -14.31 -7.46
N SER A 464 -20.70 -13.07 -6.94
CA SER A 464 -21.86 -12.60 -6.17
C SER A 464 -23.07 -12.28 -7.05
N SER A 465 -22.86 -12.03 -8.34
CA SER A 465 -23.93 -11.74 -9.29
C SER A 465 -24.46 -13.01 -9.92
N THR A 466 -25.79 -13.19 -9.91
CA THR A 466 -26.42 -14.34 -10.60
C THR A 466 -26.66 -14.10 -12.10
N THR A 467 -26.39 -12.88 -12.59
CA THR A 467 -26.67 -12.48 -13.97
C THR A 467 -25.43 -12.11 -14.78
N LEU A 468 -24.30 -11.81 -14.12
CA LEU A 468 -23.05 -11.37 -14.75
C LEU A 468 -21.84 -12.24 -14.33
N ASN A 469 -22.09 -13.45 -13.82
CA ASN A 469 -21.04 -14.37 -13.42
C ASN A 469 -20.22 -14.82 -14.65
N THR A 470 -18.88 -14.83 -14.53
CA THR A 470 -17.91 -15.31 -15.53
C THR A 470 -17.83 -14.51 -16.84
N HIS A 471 -17.49 -13.22 -16.74
CA HIS A 471 -17.26 -12.36 -17.90
C HIS A 471 -15.85 -12.50 -18.45
N THR A 472 -15.71 -12.59 -19.77
CA THR A 472 -14.40 -12.59 -20.44
C THR A 472 -14.15 -11.22 -21.03
N ALA A 473 -13.14 -10.51 -20.52
CA ALA A 473 -12.83 -9.16 -20.96
C ALA A 473 -12.34 -9.14 -22.41
N LYS A 474 -12.86 -8.21 -23.23
CA LYS A 474 -12.43 -8.03 -24.62
C LYS A 474 -11.88 -6.62 -24.85
N TYR A 475 -10.58 -6.45 -24.69
CA TYR A 475 -9.93 -5.15 -24.77
C TYR A 475 -9.53 -4.73 -26.19
N PHE A 476 -10.08 -5.38 -27.23
CA PHE A 476 -9.84 -5.00 -28.62
C PHE A 476 -10.42 -3.62 -28.95
N TYR A 477 -9.83 -2.95 -29.95
CA TYR A 477 -10.17 -1.57 -30.32
C TYR A 477 -11.68 -1.34 -30.58
N GLN A 478 -12.37 -2.30 -31.22
CA GLN A 478 -13.79 -2.17 -31.57
C GLN A 478 -14.74 -2.77 -30.52
N GLU A 479 -14.21 -3.44 -29.50
CA GLU A 479 -15.02 -4.11 -28.50
C GLU A 479 -15.46 -3.15 -27.39
N PRO A 480 -16.62 -3.39 -26.74
CA PRO A 480 -17.16 -2.49 -25.71
C PRO A 480 -16.27 -2.36 -24.45
N ASP A 481 -15.50 -3.39 -24.11
CA ASP A 481 -14.53 -3.32 -23.00
C ASP A 481 -13.21 -2.66 -23.40
N GLY A 482 -12.93 -2.57 -24.70
CA GLY A 482 -11.84 -1.80 -25.27
C GLY A 482 -12.30 -0.41 -25.68
N ARG A 483 -11.78 0.12 -26.78
CA ARG A 483 -12.07 1.50 -27.21
C ARG A 483 -13.45 1.65 -27.87
N GLY A 484 -14.11 0.56 -28.23
CA GLY A 484 -15.41 0.57 -28.91
C GLY A 484 -16.56 1.09 -28.03
N GLY A 485 -16.41 1.02 -26.70
CA GLY A 485 -17.39 1.54 -25.74
C GLY A 485 -17.23 3.02 -25.36
N VAL A 486 -16.21 3.70 -25.91
CA VAL A 486 -15.90 5.09 -25.54
C VAL A 486 -16.93 6.07 -26.09
N SER A 487 -17.39 6.98 -25.22
CA SER A 487 -18.22 8.12 -25.61
C SER A 487 -17.73 9.40 -24.93
N ALA A 488 -18.25 10.55 -25.36
CA ALA A 488 -17.88 11.84 -24.76
C ALA A 488 -18.15 11.91 -23.24
N SER A 489 -19.17 11.19 -22.75
CA SER A 489 -19.51 11.11 -21.33
C SER A 489 -18.86 9.93 -20.60
N SER A 490 -18.23 9.00 -21.32
CA SER A 490 -17.57 7.82 -20.77
C SER A 490 -16.28 7.53 -21.56
N PRO A 491 -15.18 8.29 -21.30
CA PRO A 491 -13.87 8.08 -21.93
C PRO A 491 -13.12 6.89 -21.31
N ASN A 492 -13.83 5.78 -21.08
CA ASN A 492 -13.42 4.66 -20.26
C ASN A 492 -12.96 3.49 -21.12
N TYR A 493 -11.66 3.17 -21.07
CA TYR A 493 -11.07 2.00 -21.73
C TYR A 493 -9.64 1.77 -21.19
N PRO A 494 -9.07 0.56 -21.34
CA PRO A 494 -7.70 0.29 -20.92
C PRO A 494 -6.72 0.84 -21.96
N LEU A 495 -6.03 1.94 -21.65
CA LEU A 495 -5.14 2.62 -22.59
C LEU A 495 -4.03 1.72 -23.13
N THR A 496 -3.54 0.80 -22.30
CA THR A 496 -2.43 -0.11 -22.61
C THR A 496 -2.90 -1.51 -23.02
N GLY A 497 -4.21 -1.77 -23.03
CA GLY A 497 -4.76 -3.12 -23.16
C GLY A 497 -4.66 -3.97 -21.89
N TYR A 498 -4.16 -3.41 -20.79
CA TYR A 498 -4.08 -4.05 -19.48
C TYR A 498 -4.70 -3.18 -18.40
N VAL A 499 -5.25 -3.81 -17.37
CA VAL A 499 -5.73 -3.14 -16.15
C VAL A 499 -5.14 -3.80 -14.92
N ILE A 500 -5.15 -3.09 -13.79
CA ILE A 500 -4.87 -3.71 -12.50
C ILE A 500 -6.00 -4.67 -12.13
N LYS A 501 -5.66 -5.89 -11.75
CA LYS A 501 -6.58 -6.90 -11.18
C LYS A 501 -6.21 -7.28 -9.75
N LYS A 502 -5.05 -6.83 -9.26
CA LYS A 502 -4.71 -6.91 -7.84
C LYS A 502 -5.88 -6.33 -7.02
N TRP A 503 -6.14 -6.91 -5.86
CA TRP A 503 -7.27 -6.61 -4.97
C TRP A 503 -8.64 -7.17 -5.42
N VAL A 504 -8.84 -7.55 -6.67
CA VAL A 504 -10.15 -8.04 -7.12
C VAL A 504 -10.44 -9.42 -6.54
N ASN A 505 -11.47 -9.52 -5.69
CA ASN A 505 -11.97 -10.78 -5.17
C ASN A 505 -12.85 -11.47 -6.24
N PRO A 506 -12.82 -12.80 -6.38
CA PRO A 506 -13.70 -13.53 -7.31
C PRO A 506 -15.19 -13.23 -7.15
N PHE A 507 -15.66 -12.91 -5.94
CA PHE A 507 -17.04 -12.51 -5.66
C PHE A 507 -17.34 -11.05 -5.98
N ASP A 508 -16.36 -10.20 -6.26
CA ASP A 508 -16.60 -8.79 -6.57
C ASP A 508 -17.42 -8.66 -7.85
N ALA A 509 -18.60 -8.06 -7.73
CA ALA A 509 -19.45 -7.65 -8.85
C ALA A 509 -19.96 -6.23 -8.60
N ILE A 510 -19.82 -5.36 -9.60
CA ILE A 510 -20.30 -3.97 -9.55
C ILE A 510 -21.80 -3.90 -9.84
N SER A 511 -22.29 -4.79 -10.71
CA SER A 511 -23.65 -4.77 -11.21
C SER A 511 -24.26 -6.18 -11.33
N GLY A 512 -25.57 -6.22 -11.62
CA GLY A 512 -26.34 -7.46 -11.70
C GLY A 512 -27.02 -7.84 -10.38
N THR A 513 -27.81 -8.91 -10.43
CA THR A 513 -28.65 -9.32 -9.29
C THR A 513 -27.79 -9.93 -8.18
N GLY A 514 -27.89 -9.39 -6.97
CA GLY A 514 -27.11 -9.88 -5.81
C GLY A 514 -25.67 -9.40 -5.77
N ALA A 515 -25.27 -8.50 -6.68
CA ALA A 515 -23.92 -7.97 -6.79
C ALA A 515 -23.40 -7.40 -5.46
N ARG A 516 -22.20 -7.83 -5.07
CA ARG A 516 -21.50 -7.41 -3.87
C ARG A 516 -20.04 -7.19 -4.19
N MET A 517 -19.44 -6.29 -3.44
CA MET A 517 -18.00 -6.05 -3.47
C MET A 517 -17.48 -6.34 -2.06
N MET A 518 -16.46 -7.17 -1.97
CA MET A 518 -15.94 -7.72 -0.72
C MET A 518 -14.99 -6.72 -0.06
N PRO A 519 -15.07 -6.57 1.29
CA PRO A 519 -14.16 -5.70 2.03
C PRO A 519 -12.71 -6.22 1.95
N LYS A 520 -11.75 -5.29 2.01
CA LYS A 520 -10.32 -5.57 1.90
C LYS A 520 -9.54 -4.67 2.86
N ALA A 521 -8.35 -5.09 3.23
CA ALA A 521 -7.44 -4.30 4.02
C ALA A 521 -6.25 -3.84 3.18
N TYR A 522 -5.73 -2.66 3.48
CA TYR A 522 -4.49 -2.16 2.93
C TYR A 522 -3.32 -2.46 3.87
N PRO A 523 -2.32 -3.25 3.45
CA PRO A 523 -1.08 -3.43 4.19
C PRO A 523 -0.21 -2.18 4.02
N ILE A 524 -0.13 -1.36 5.07
CA ILE A 524 0.76 -0.20 5.10
C ILE A 524 2.22 -0.67 5.10
N ILE A 525 2.52 -1.76 5.81
CA ILE A 525 3.80 -2.46 5.77
C ILE A 525 3.59 -3.94 6.09
N ARG A 526 4.33 -4.81 5.38
CA ARG A 526 4.18 -6.27 5.43
C ARG A 526 5.52 -6.99 5.48
N TYR A 527 5.51 -8.23 5.96
CA TYR A 527 6.74 -8.98 6.21
C TYR A 527 7.61 -9.22 4.98
N ALA A 528 7.00 -9.41 3.80
CA ALA A 528 7.76 -9.55 2.56
C ALA A 528 8.62 -8.31 2.24
N GLU A 529 8.17 -7.12 2.63
CA GLU A 529 8.97 -5.90 2.46
C GLU A 529 10.20 -5.94 3.34
N ILE A 530 10.07 -6.36 4.61
CA ILE A 530 11.20 -6.49 5.54
C ILE A 530 12.25 -7.47 5.02
N LEU A 531 11.83 -8.62 4.49
CA LEU A 531 12.75 -9.59 3.89
C LEU A 531 13.53 -8.99 2.71
N LEU A 532 12.85 -8.26 1.82
CA LEU A 532 13.47 -7.63 0.66
C LEU A 532 14.38 -6.46 1.08
N SER A 533 13.95 -5.64 2.03
CA SER A 533 14.77 -4.56 2.60
C SER A 533 16.03 -5.09 3.26
N TYR A 534 15.95 -6.23 3.95
CA TYR A 534 17.11 -6.88 4.55
C TYR A 534 18.10 -7.38 3.49
N ALA A 535 17.59 -8.11 2.49
CA ALA A 535 18.41 -8.60 1.37
C ALA A 535 19.08 -7.45 0.60
N GLU A 536 18.35 -6.38 0.30
CA GLU A 536 18.89 -5.20 -0.39
C GLU A 536 19.98 -4.52 0.45
N ALA A 537 19.73 -4.31 1.75
CA ALA A 537 20.69 -3.66 2.62
C ALA A 537 21.99 -4.47 2.77
N LEU A 538 21.90 -5.79 2.95
CA LEU A 538 23.07 -6.66 3.00
C LEU A 538 23.85 -6.67 1.69
N ASN A 539 23.17 -6.67 0.55
CA ASN A 539 23.82 -6.73 -0.76
C ASN A 539 24.68 -5.49 -1.06
N ASN A 540 24.40 -4.36 -0.41
CA ASN A 540 25.16 -3.12 -0.55
C ASN A 540 26.32 -2.98 0.45
N LEU A 541 26.57 -3.98 1.30
CA LEU A 541 27.71 -3.99 2.20
C LEU A 541 28.96 -4.56 1.51
N THR A 542 30.09 -3.95 1.80
CA THR A 542 31.44 -4.35 1.43
C THR A 542 32.30 -4.61 2.67
N GLY A 543 31.98 -3.94 3.79
CA GLY A 543 32.59 -4.14 5.11
C GLY A 543 31.68 -4.77 6.17
N SER A 544 32.26 -5.02 7.35
CA SER A 544 31.53 -5.43 8.55
C SER A 544 31.35 -4.24 9.48
N HIS A 545 30.14 -4.06 10.00
CA HIS A 545 29.76 -2.95 10.86
C HIS A 545 29.03 -3.44 12.10
N THR A 546 29.25 -2.76 13.22
CA THR A 546 28.48 -2.99 14.46
C THR A 546 27.46 -1.87 14.65
N VAL A 547 26.19 -2.24 14.82
CA VAL A 547 25.06 -1.33 15.00
C VAL A 547 24.35 -1.66 16.32
N GLN A 548 24.17 -0.65 17.16
CA GLN A 548 23.38 -0.76 18.39
C GLN A 548 21.95 -0.27 18.12
N LEU A 549 20.95 -1.11 18.37
CA LEU A 549 19.53 -0.75 18.31
C LEU A 549 18.85 -1.11 19.64
N GLY A 550 18.57 -0.10 20.46
CA GLY A 550 18.13 -0.31 21.85
C GLY A 550 19.18 -1.10 22.63
N ASP A 551 18.76 -2.18 23.29
CA ASP A 551 19.65 -3.03 24.10
C ASP A 551 20.36 -4.13 23.30
N LYS A 552 20.12 -4.21 21.98
CA LYS A 552 20.71 -5.24 21.12
C LYS A 552 21.80 -4.68 20.21
N THR A 553 22.89 -5.43 20.12
CA THR A 553 23.99 -5.19 19.18
C THR A 553 23.87 -6.13 17.99
N TYR A 554 23.98 -5.60 16.78
CA TYR A 554 23.99 -6.35 15.52
C TYR A 554 25.35 -6.16 14.86
N THR A 555 26.03 -7.26 14.54
CA THR A 555 27.18 -7.25 13.63
C THR A 555 26.68 -7.67 12.26
N VAL A 556 26.78 -6.76 11.29
CA VAL A 556 26.24 -6.93 9.94
C VAL A 556 27.35 -6.78 8.92
N SER A 557 27.37 -7.69 7.96
CA SER A 557 28.24 -7.69 6.78
C SER A 557 27.49 -8.34 5.64
N ARG A 558 27.94 -8.16 4.40
CA ARG A 558 27.33 -8.87 3.27
C ARG A 558 27.43 -10.38 3.49
N ASP A 559 26.28 -11.04 3.53
CA ASP A 559 26.13 -12.48 3.66
C ASP A 559 25.23 -13.00 2.54
N GLU A 560 25.80 -13.76 1.61
CA GLU A 560 25.07 -14.27 0.46
C GLU A 560 24.01 -15.31 0.83
N SER A 561 24.22 -16.08 1.92
CA SER A 561 23.23 -17.03 2.40
C SER A 561 22.01 -16.30 2.92
N GLU A 562 22.20 -15.29 3.78
CA GLU A 562 21.08 -14.53 4.34
C GLU A 562 20.32 -13.72 3.28
N ILE A 563 21.02 -13.19 2.28
CA ILE A 563 20.41 -12.53 1.11
C ILE A 563 19.54 -13.54 0.35
N LYS A 564 20.08 -14.73 0.02
CA LYS A 564 19.35 -15.77 -0.70
C LYS A 564 18.16 -16.27 0.12
N ASP A 565 18.32 -16.57 1.39
CA ASP A 565 17.24 -17.09 2.24
C ASP A 565 16.07 -16.09 2.31
N SER A 566 16.37 -14.81 2.50
CA SER A 566 15.35 -13.75 2.58
C SER A 566 14.64 -13.53 1.24
N PHE A 567 15.40 -13.51 0.15
CA PHE A 567 14.85 -13.28 -1.19
C PHE A 567 14.09 -14.52 -1.73
N ASN A 568 14.65 -15.70 -1.53
CA ASN A 568 14.10 -16.97 -2.01
C ASN A 568 12.81 -17.32 -1.26
N ALA A 569 12.68 -17.01 0.03
CA ALA A 569 11.40 -17.16 0.73
C ALA A 569 10.25 -16.40 0.02
N VAL A 570 10.52 -15.21 -0.52
CA VAL A 570 9.53 -14.44 -1.28
C VAL A 570 9.26 -15.08 -2.66
N ARG A 571 10.29 -15.59 -3.33
CA ARG A 571 10.18 -16.26 -4.63
C ARG A 571 9.43 -17.59 -4.54
N TYR A 572 9.80 -18.45 -3.61
CA TYR A 572 9.13 -19.72 -3.33
C TYR A 572 7.67 -19.53 -2.99
N ARG A 573 7.34 -18.54 -2.15
CA ARG A 573 5.93 -18.20 -1.87
C ARG A 573 5.18 -17.87 -3.15
N ALA A 574 5.82 -17.20 -4.10
CA ALA A 574 5.24 -16.84 -5.40
C ALA A 574 5.25 -17.99 -6.43
N GLY A 575 5.76 -19.17 -6.07
CA GLY A 575 5.86 -20.33 -6.97
C GLY A 575 7.01 -20.23 -7.97
N LEU A 576 8.04 -19.44 -7.67
CA LEU A 576 9.22 -19.25 -8.50
C LEU A 576 10.44 -19.96 -7.90
N PRO A 577 11.36 -20.49 -8.74
CA PRO A 577 12.65 -20.98 -8.25
C PRO A 577 13.45 -19.85 -7.61
N GLY A 578 14.24 -20.18 -6.59
CA GLY A 578 15.14 -19.25 -5.92
C GLY A 578 16.29 -18.79 -6.81
N LEU A 579 17.03 -17.80 -6.32
CA LEU A 579 18.34 -17.43 -6.88
C LEU A 579 19.39 -18.44 -6.43
N SER A 580 20.31 -18.77 -7.33
CA SER A 580 21.40 -19.74 -7.14
C SER A 580 22.60 -19.17 -6.37
#